data_AF-A0A1I2IFA4-F1
#
_entry.id   AF-A0A1I2IFA4-F1
#
_cell.length_a   1.000
_cell.length_b   1.000
_cell.length_c   1.000
_cell.angle_alpha   90.00
_cell.angle_beta   90.00
_cell.angle_gamma   90.00
#
_symmetry.space_group_name_H-M   'P 1'
#
loop_
_entity.id
_entity.type
_entity.pdbx_description
1 polymer ?
#
loop_
_entity_poly.entity_id
_entity_poly.type
_entity_poly.pdbx_seq_one_letter_code
_entity_poly.pdbx_strand_id
1 'polypeptide(L)'
;MTGWSTNHDGVAIEVAVIGGEAGEDQLDVQVAVEDRGEPALERLLAALRHATSQAELLAHGVAGAYRVEDLLAVDAAVVDDDEARAERWLRRRLSKETAVQVRPRDGRARARATFARRGARPTSQRKVYTRSGDKIRVEAFELHVVEHCNLRCAHCCNMSPYLAERTLTVAEIEAMCRTMAAHLQVDVFKIMGGEPLLHPQITEVLHAIRRSGISETIRLFTNGLRLHAMDDAFWAALDELTISHYASAPVRPAHLAAARARARAFDVVLNVKPVGEFSEVMRLAREPDDATVGATYERCWLRHRCLVVRRGKFYMCTRAAYAEEFHRDIAHGAYADDREAALAGDGVPLDAPDLGAALLAYLNRAEPLVSCRFCHGGDGPVAAHTQLSRADVRAGRLHPLRVRET
;
A
#
# COMPACT_ATOMS: atom_id res chain seq x y z
N MET A 1 -1.58 26.22 -22.18
CA MET A 1 -1.07 25.78 -20.87
C MET A 1 -1.99 26.36 -19.81
N THR A 2 -2.72 25.51 -19.12
CA THR A 2 -3.40 25.86 -17.87
C THR A 2 -2.40 25.68 -16.73
N GLY A 3 -2.36 26.60 -15.77
CA GLY A 3 -1.43 26.53 -14.64
C GLY A 3 -1.92 27.35 -13.45
N TRP A 4 -1.41 27.06 -12.27
CA TRP A 4 -1.78 27.71 -11.02
C TRP A 4 -0.62 27.71 -10.02
N SER A 5 -0.71 28.59 -9.03
CA SER A 5 0.22 28.65 -7.90
C SER A 5 -0.50 28.14 -6.64
N THR A 6 0.21 27.40 -5.80
CA THR A 6 -0.30 26.89 -4.53
C THR A 6 0.77 26.91 -3.44
N ASN A 7 0.41 26.52 -2.21
CA ASN A 7 1.32 26.50 -1.07
C ASN A 7 1.12 25.27 -0.18
N HIS A 8 2.23 24.66 0.23
CA HIS A 8 2.21 23.58 1.22
C HIS A 8 3.24 23.85 2.32
N ASP A 9 2.81 23.99 3.57
CA ASP A 9 3.67 24.23 4.74
C ASP A 9 4.70 25.36 4.50
N GLY A 10 4.24 26.47 3.94
CA GLY A 10 5.07 27.64 3.63
C GLY A 10 5.97 27.49 2.41
N VAL A 11 5.82 26.41 1.62
CA VAL A 11 6.51 26.21 0.35
C VAL A 11 5.63 26.69 -0.80
N ALA A 12 6.09 27.68 -1.56
CA ALA A 12 5.43 28.11 -2.79
C ALA A 12 5.67 27.07 -3.91
N ILE A 13 4.60 26.77 -4.65
CA ILE A 13 4.55 25.75 -5.69
C ILE A 13 3.90 26.34 -6.93
N GLU A 14 4.54 26.17 -8.08
CA GLU A 14 3.96 26.49 -9.39
C GLU A 14 3.64 25.20 -10.14
N VAL A 15 2.43 25.11 -10.70
CA VAL A 15 1.97 23.94 -11.44
C VAL A 15 1.52 24.34 -12.84
N ALA A 16 1.89 23.55 -13.84
CA ALA A 16 1.43 23.71 -15.22
C ALA A 16 1.01 22.36 -15.82
N VAL A 17 -0.10 22.37 -16.55
CA VAL A 17 -0.51 21.25 -17.41
C VAL A 17 0.15 21.42 -18.77
N ILE A 18 0.94 20.43 -19.15
CA ILE A 18 1.62 20.37 -20.45
C ILE A 18 0.97 19.27 -21.30
N GLY A 19 0.72 19.56 -22.57
CA GLY A 19 0.18 18.56 -23.50
C GLY A 19 1.23 17.51 -23.80
N GLY A 20 0.93 16.24 -23.52
CA GLY A 20 1.84 15.12 -23.81
C GLY A 20 1.60 14.48 -25.18
N GLU A 21 2.48 13.55 -25.54
CA GLU A 21 2.31 12.73 -26.73
C GLU A 21 1.05 11.85 -26.61
N ALA A 22 0.38 11.58 -27.74
CA ALA A 22 -0.82 10.74 -27.82
C ALA A 22 -2.05 11.22 -27.01
N GLY A 23 -2.12 12.49 -26.62
CA GLY A 23 -3.29 13.07 -25.94
C GLY A 23 -3.34 12.83 -24.44
N GLU A 24 -2.21 12.44 -23.82
CA GLU A 24 -2.09 12.31 -22.37
C GLU A 24 -1.45 13.57 -21.78
N ASP A 25 -2.25 14.41 -21.12
CA ASP A 25 -1.71 15.57 -20.38
C ASP A 25 -0.74 15.12 -19.27
N GLN A 26 0.34 15.89 -19.08
CA GLN A 26 1.30 15.73 -17.99
C GLN A 26 1.26 16.97 -17.06
N LEU A 27 1.78 16.81 -15.85
CA LEU A 27 1.96 17.93 -14.92
C LEU A 27 3.43 18.28 -14.77
N ASP A 28 3.76 19.56 -14.94
CA ASP A 28 5.02 20.17 -14.56
C ASP A 28 4.84 20.89 -13.21
N VAL A 29 5.63 20.51 -12.21
CA VAL A 29 5.56 21.12 -10.88
C VAL A 29 6.93 21.68 -10.52
N GLN A 30 6.96 22.96 -10.15
CA GLN A 30 8.16 23.67 -9.72
C GLN A 30 8.03 24.10 -8.27
N VAL A 31 9.08 23.81 -7.49
CA VAL A 31 9.11 24.05 -6.06
C VAL A 31 10.45 24.66 -5.67
N ALA A 32 10.44 25.59 -4.72
CA ALA A 32 11.65 26.14 -4.10
C ALA A 32 11.52 26.16 -2.57
N VAL A 33 12.57 25.71 -1.87
CA VAL A 33 12.63 25.66 -0.40
C VAL A 33 13.87 26.36 0.13
N GLU A 34 13.79 26.90 1.34
CA GLU A 34 14.92 27.61 1.97
C GLU A 34 15.88 26.68 2.74
N ASP A 35 15.42 25.49 3.12
CA ASP A 35 16.22 24.50 3.83
C ASP A 35 17.38 23.97 2.98
N ARG A 36 18.31 23.29 3.66
CA ARG A 36 19.46 22.61 3.05
C ARG A 36 19.44 21.11 3.39
N GLY A 37 20.21 20.31 2.63
CA GLY A 37 20.32 18.88 2.84
C GLY A 37 19.01 18.11 2.75
N GLU A 38 18.90 17.02 3.51
CA GLU A 38 17.72 16.14 3.49
C GLU A 38 16.41 16.84 3.86
N PRO A 39 16.33 17.75 4.86
CA PRO A 39 15.11 18.51 5.12
C PRO A 39 14.57 19.27 3.90
N ALA A 40 15.46 19.80 3.05
CA ALA A 40 15.08 20.44 1.81
C ALA A 40 14.41 19.46 0.85
N LEU A 41 15.02 18.29 0.66
CA LEU A 41 14.50 17.23 -0.19
C LEU A 41 13.15 16.67 0.31
N GLU A 42 13.00 16.52 1.63
CA GLU A 42 11.73 16.12 2.26
C GLU A 42 10.61 17.13 1.94
N ARG A 43 10.87 18.43 2.11
CA ARG A 43 9.89 19.48 1.81
C ARG A 43 9.60 19.57 0.31
N LEU A 44 10.60 19.41 -0.54
CA LEU A 44 10.40 19.34 -2.00
C LEU A 44 9.46 18.18 -2.36
N LEU A 45 9.75 16.95 -1.90
CA LEU A 45 8.85 15.81 -2.17
C LEU A 45 7.46 15.98 -1.55
N ALA A 46 7.34 16.57 -0.36
CA ALA A 46 6.05 16.84 0.27
C ALA A 46 5.22 17.85 -0.54
N ALA A 47 5.84 18.93 -1.01
CA ALA A 47 5.23 19.91 -1.89
C ALA A 47 4.78 19.28 -3.22
N LEU A 48 5.62 18.43 -3.83
CA LEU A 48 5.25 17.67 -5.02
C LEU A 48 4.04 16.75 -4.78
N ARG A 49 3.97 16.06 -3.64
CA ARG A 49 2.80 15.22 -3.25
C ARG A 49 1.54 16.05 -3.06
N HIS A 50 1.65 17.24 -2.47
CA HIS A 50 0.51 18.13 -2.28
C HIS A 50 -0.03 18.64 -3.62
N ALA A 51 0.86 19.14 -4.48
CA ALA A 51 0.53 19.67 -5.81
C ALA A 51 -0.17 18.65 -6.72
N THR A 52 0.13 17.36 -6.52
CA THR A 52 -0.44 16.25 -7.28
C THR A 52 -1.58 15.54 -6.54
N SER A 53 -1.95 16.01 -5.35
CA SER A 53 -3.04 15.41 -4.59
C SER A 53 -4.38 15.60 -5.30
N GLN A 54 -5.28 14.63 -5.18
CA GLN A 54 -6.58 14.69 -5.84
C GLN A 54 -7.41 15.91 -5.40
N ALA A 55 -7.33 16.30 -4.12
CA ALA A 55 -8.03 17.47 -3.61
C ALA A 55 -7.55 18.76 -4.28
N GLU A 56 -6.22 18.91 -4.43
CA GLU A 56 -5.60 20.07 -5.08
C GLU A 56 -5.97 20.14 -6.56
N LEU A 57 -5.85 19.03 -7.28
CA LEU A 57 -6.15 18.98 -8.71
C LEU A 57 -7.61 19.28 -9.01
N LEU A 58 -8.54 18.75 -8.20
CA LEU A 58 -9.98 19.02 -8.35
C LEU A 58 -10.32 20.49 -8.06
N ALA A 59 -9.68 21.11 -7.06
CA ALA A 59 -9.88 22.53 -6.76
C ALA A 59 -9.50 23.45 -7.94
N HIS A 60 -8.61 22.98 -8.83
CA HIS A 60 -8.16 23.69 -10.02
C HIS A 60 -8.70 23.11 -11.34
N GLY A 61 -9.74 22.26 -11.28
CA GLY A 61 -10.44 21.76 -12.47
C GLY A 61 -9.64 20.76 -13.32
N VAL A 62 -8.58 20.16 -12.77
CA VAL A 62 -7.78 19.14 -13.44
C VAL A 62 -8.34 17.75 -13.12
N ALA A 63 -8.92 17.09 -14.13
CA ALA A 63 -9.51 15.76 -13.98
C ALA A 63 -8.46 14.63 -14.12
N GLY A 64 -8.13 14.00 -13.01
CA GLY A 64 -7.21 12.86 -12.97
C GLY A 64 -6.46 12.81 -11.65
N ALA A 65 -5.86 11.67 -11.34
CA ALA A 65 -4.94 11.55 -10.22
C ALA A 65 -3.50 11.53 -10.77
N TYR A 66 -2.59 12.16 -10.06
CA TYR A 66 -1.15 12.02 -10.25
C TYR A 66 -0.58 11.61 -8.90
N ARG A 67 0.46 10.79 -8.88
CA ARG A 67 1.10 10.39 -7.62
C ARG A 67 2.62 10.47 -7.77
N VAL A 68 3.34 10.48 -6.66
CA VAL A 68 4.81 10.38 -6.70
C VAL A 68 5.27 9.09 -7.36
N GLU A 69 4.48 8.02 -7.30
CA GLU A 69 4.75 6.79 -8.04
C GLU A 69 4.60 6.94 -9.57
N ASP A 70 3.92 7.99 -10.05
CA ASP A 70 3.75 8.31 -11.47
C ASP A 70 4.72 9.43 -11.93
N LEU A 71 5.74 9.76 -11.10
CA LEU A 71 6.78 10.74 -11.41
C LEU A 71 7.71 10.22 -12.51
N LEU A 72 7.72 10.92 -13.65
CA LEU A 72 8.53 10.58 -14.81
C LEU A 72 9.97 11.07 -14.66
N ALA A 73 10.12 12.31 -14.24
CA ALA A 73 11.42 12.95 -14.11
C ALA A 73 11.41 13.94 -12.95
N VAL A 74 12.55 14.05 -12.28
CA VAL A 74 12.84 15.14 -11.34
C VAL A 74 14.23 15.71 -11.63
N ASP A 75 14.26 17.03 -11.81
CA ASP A 75 15.46 17.85 -11.91
C ASP A 75 15.56 18.67 -10.63
N ALA A 76 16.47 18.28 -9.73
CA ALA A 76 16.68 18.93 -8.45
C ALA A 76 17.98 19.74 -8.46
N ALA A 77 17.90 21.00 -8.03
CA ALA A 77 19.05 21.84 -7.76
C ALA A 77 19.24 21.94 -6.24
N VAL A 78 20.38 21.49 -5.73
CA VAL A 78 20.70 21.44 -4.28
C VAL A 78 22.01 22.16 -4.01
N VAL A 79 22.29 22.48 -2.74
CA VAL A 79 23.54 23.15 -2.35
C VAL A 79 24.75 22.28 -2.71
N ASP A 80 25.82 22.90 -3.21
CA ASP A 80 26.93 22.27 -3.96
C ASP A 80 27.59 21.05 -3.30
N ASP A 81 27.57 20.93 -1.97
CA ASP A 81 28.17 19.83 -1.21
C ASP A 81 27.26 18.61 -1.05
N ASP A 82 26.01 18.66 -1.53
CA ASP A 82 24.99 17.63 -1.29
C ASP A 82 24.61 16.79 -2.53
N GLU A 83 25.17 17.02 -3.72
CA GLU A 83 24.68 16.42 -4.98
C GLU A 83 24.55 14.88 -4.94
N ALA A 84 25.64 14.17 -4.68
CA ALA A 84 25.64 12.70 -4.69
C ALA A 84 24.76 12.13 -3.56
N ARG A 85 24.66 12.84 -2.43
CA ARG A 85 23.78 12.45 -1.32
C ARG A 85 22.32 12.64 -1.71
N ALA A 86 21.96 13.77 -2.30
CA ALA A 86 20.63 14.09 -2.76
C ALA A 86 20.16 13.13 -3.85
N GLU A 87 21.03 12.77 -4.79
CA GLU A 87 20.69 11.79 -5.83
C GLU A 87 20.38 10.42 -5.20
N ARG A 88 21.23 9.91 -4.30
CA ARG A 88 20.96 8.66 -3.59
C ARG A 88 19.66 8.71 -2.79
N TRP A 89 19.43 9.83 -2.10
CA TRP A 89 18.23 10.05 -1.30
C TRP A 89 16.96 10.02 -2.16
N LEU A 90 16.97 10.69 -3.31
CA LEU A 90 15.87 10.72 -4.28
C LEU A 90 15.64 9.34 -4.90
N ARG A 91 16.70 8.67 -5.36
CA ARG A 91 16.60 7.32 -5.95
C ARG A 91 16.01 6.29 -4.99
N ARG A 92 16.25 6.43 -3.68
CA ARG A 92 15.65 5.56 -2.67
C ARG A 92 14.15 5.80 -2.48
N ARG A 93 13.63 6.98 -2.83
CA ARG A 93 12.26 7.43 -2.52
C ARG A 93 11.35 7.55 -3.74
N LEU A 94 11.89 7.31 -4.93
CA LEU A 94 11.21 7.41 -6.23
C LEU A 94 11.21 6.06 -6.95
N SER A 95 10.38 5.93 -7.98
CA SER A 95 10.33 4.68 -8.77
C SER A 95 11.67 4.44 -9.46
N LYS A 96 12.03 3.17 -9.69
CA LYS A 96 13.27 2.80 -10.40
C LYS A 96 13.30 3.38 -11.83
N GLU A 97 12.13 3.60 -12.42
CA GLU A 97 11.92 4.15 -13.76
C GLU A 97 11.95 5.70 -13.80
N THR A 98 11.94 6.37 -12.65
CA THR A 98 11.98 7.84 -12.61
C THR A 98 13.36 8.34 -13.03
N ALA A 99 13.41 9.22 -14.02
CA ALA A 99 14.64 9.93 -14.39
C ALA A 99 14.99 10.94 -13.29
N VAL A 100 16.13 10.74 -12.64
CA VAL A 100 16.62 11.64 -11.58
C VAL A 100 17.86 12.38 -12.10
N GLN A 101 17.81 13.70 -12.07
CA GLN A 101 18.95 14.59 -12.27
C GLN A 101 19.10 15.48 -11.05
N VAL A 102 20.33 15.61 -10.54
CA VAL A 102 20.67 16.52 -9.46
C VAL A 102 21.81 17.42 -9.92
N ARG A 103 21.73 18.72 -9.63
CA ARG A 103 22.77 19.69 -9.96
C ARG A 103 23.12 20.55 -8.74
N PRO A 104 24.38 20.99 -8.62
CA PRO A 104 24.78 21.97 -7.62
C PRO A 104 24.14 23.33 -7.92
N ARG A 105 23.93 24.13 -6.87
CA ARG A 105 23.37 25.48 -6.93
C ARG A 105 23.65 26.24 -5.64
N ASP A 106 24.03 27.51 -5.81
CA ASP A 106 24.02 28.49 -4.73
C ASP A 106 22.60 28.88 -4.26
N GLY A 107 22.38 28.83 -2.95
CA GLY A 107 21.20 29.38 -2.29
C GLY A 107 20.08 28.35 -2.03
N ARG A 108 18.87 28.64 -2.53
CA ARG A 108 17.65 27.85 -2.24
C ARG A 108 17.58 26.60 -3.11
N ALA A 109 17.27 25.46 -2.48
CA ALA A 109 17.03 24.22 -3.20
C ALA A 109 15.75 24.33 -4.05
N ARG A 110 15.76 23.71 -5.23
CA ARG A 110 14.63 23.71 -6.16
C ARG A 110 14.43 22.32 -6.76
N ALA A 111 13.19 22.01 -7.11
CA ALA A 111 12.90 20.85 -7.94
C ALA A 111 11.90 21.23 -9.04
N ARG A 112 12.14 20.70 -10.23
CA ARG A 112 11.15 20.63 -11.31
C ARG A 112 10.83 19.15 -11.55
N ALA A 113 9.55 18.82 -11.54
CA ALA A 113 9.07 17.45 -11.63
C ALA A 113 8.02 17.32 -12.73
N THR A 114 8.10 16.23 -13.49
CA THR A 114 7.11 15.90 -14.52
C THR A 114 6.39 14.61 -14.17
N PHE A 115 5.06 14.62 -14.19
CA PHE A 115 4.22 13.47 -13.82
C PHE A 115 3.40 12.98 -15.02
N ALA A 116 3.26 11.65 -15.14
CA ALA A 116 2.25 11.05 -15.99
C ALA A 116 0.91 10.98 -15.26
N ARG A 117 -0.19 11.08 -16.02
CA ARG A 117 -1.52 10.79 -15.49
C ARG A 117 -1.57 9.36 -14.95
N ARG A 118 -2.22 9.16 -13.80
CA ARG A 118 -2.36 7.82 -13.20
C ARG A 118 -2.96 6.84 -14.20
N GLY A 119 -2.29 5.70 -14.40
CA GLY A 119 -2.71 4.64 -15.30
C GLY A 119 -2.27 4.81 -16.77
N ALA A 120 -1.73 5.98 -17.15
CA ALA A 120 -1.12 6.22 -18.47
C ALA A 120 0.15 5.36 -18.69
N ARG A 121 0.87 5.08 -17.60
CA ARG A 121 1.89 4.04 -17.55
C ARG A 121 1.40 2.92 -16.63
N PRO A 122 1.77 1.65 -16.88
CA PRO A 122 1.43 0.55 -15.98
C PRO A 122 2.24 0.68 -14.68
N THR A 123 1.84 1.61 -13.81
CA THR A 123 2.23 1.59 -12.42
C THR A 123 1.34 0.55 -11.75
N SER A 124 1.87 -0.68 -11.64
CA SER A 124 1.43 -1.81 -10.78
C SER A 124 0.30 -2.76 -11.21
N GLN A 125 -0.08 -2.80 -12.47
CA GLN A 125 -1.03 -3.80 -12.94
C GLN A 125 -0.38 -4.57 -14.08
N ARG A 126 0.50 -5.52 -13.75
CA ARG A 126 0.88 -6.55 -14.70
C ARG A 126 -0.40 -7.23 -15.17
N LYS A 127 -0.76 -6.97 -16.43
CA LYS A 127 -1.91 -7.63 -17.09
C LYS A 127 -1.72 -9.14 -17.17
N VAL A 128 -0.46 -9.58 -17.26
CA VAL A 128 -0.06 -10.98 -17.34
C VAL A 128 1.22 -11.17 -16.51
N TYR A 129 1.22 -12.18 -15.66
CA TYR A 129 2.40 -12.65 -14.94
C TYR A 129 3.16 -13.67 -15.79
N THR A 130 4.47 -13.53 -15.85
CA THR A 130 5.37 -14.46 -16.53
C THR A 130 6.44 -14.94 -15.56
N ARG A 131 7.08 -16.06 -15.91
CA ARG A 131 8.27 -16.54 -15.19
C ARG A 131 9.54 -16.01 -15.83
N SER A 132 10.50 -15.68 -14.98
CA SER A 132 11.90 -15.47 -15.34
C SER A 132 12.71 -16.52 -14.59
N GLY A 133 13.18 -17.55 -15.31
CA GLY A 133 13.69 -18.77 -14.67
C GLY A 133 12.60 -19.45 -13.84
N ASP A 134 12.92 -19.76 -12.58
CA ASP A 134 11.99 -20.43 -11.65
C ASP A 134 11.06 -19.47 -10.91
N LYS A 135 11.24 -18.16 -11.08
CA LYS A 135 10.53 -17.14 -10.30
C LYS A 135 9.52 -16.36 -11.12
N ILE A 136 8.38 -16.08 -10.50
CA ILE A 136 7.37 -15.13 -10.97
C ILE A 136 7.67 -13.79 -10.32
N ARG A 137 7.86 -12.74 -11.12
CA ARG A 137 8.04 -11.40 -10.58
C ARG A 137 6.69 -10.79 -10.21
N VAL A 138 6.53 -10.41 -8.94
CA VAL A 138 5.30 -9.81 -8.41
C VAL A 138 5.59 -8.48 -7.72
N GLU A 139 4.67 -7.53 -7.84
CA GLU A 139 4.85 -6.15 -7.38
C GLU A 139 4.86 -6.05 -5.85
N ALA A 140 4.02 -6.86 -5.21
CA ALA A 140 3.89 -6.84 -3.77
C ALA A 140 3.46 -8.19 -3.23
N PHE A 141 3.98 -8.52 -2.05
CA PHE A 141 3.57 -9.67 -1.27
C PHE A 141 3.37 -9.25 0.17
N GLU A 142 2.23 -9.60 0.76
CA GLU A 142 1.79 -9.22 2.10
C GLU A 142 1.97 -10.39 3.08
N LEU A 143 2.45 -10.06 4.26
CA LEU A 143 2.50 -10.96 5.41
C LEU A 143 1.70 -10.35 6.55
N HIS A 144 0.70 -11.07 7.04
CA HIS A 144 -0.07 -10.68 8.22
C HIS A 144 0.57 -11.32 9.46
N VAL A 145 1.51 -10.62 10.09
CA VAL A 145 2.31 -11.17 11.22
C VAL A 145 1.48 -11.38 12.48
N VAL A 146 0.42 -10.60 12.64
CA VAL A 146 -0.63 -10.76 13.65
C VAL A 146 -1.99 -10.57 13.01
N GLU A 147 -3.02 -11.24 13.52
CA GLU A 147 -4.39 -11.09 13.03
C GLU A 147 -5.17 -9.95 13.73
N HIS A 148 -4.82 -9.66 14.98
CA HIS A 148 -5.52 -8.69 15.84
C HIS A 148 -4.92 -7.28 15.77
N CYS A 149 -5.76 -6.27 16.04
CA CYS A 149 -5.38 -4.85 16.05
C CYS A 149 -5.87 -4.16 17.33
N ASN A 150 -5.15 -3.13 17.77
CA ASN A 150 -5.58 -2.26 18.86
C ASN A 150 -6.62 -1.20 18.43
N LEU A 151 -7.01 -1.17 17.16
CA LEU A 151 -8.11 -0.37 16.60
C LEU A 151 -9.26 -1.27 16.13
N ARG A 152 -10.46 -0.69 16.00
CA ARG A 152 -11.67 -1.40 15.53
C ARG A 152 -12.30 -0.72 14.31
N CYS A 153 -11.53 -0.45 13.26
CA CYS A 153 -12.04 0.29 12.09
C CYS A 153 -13.23 -0.45 11.43
N ALA A 154 -14.34 0.26 11.14
CA ALA A 154 -15.59 -0.34 10.66
C ALA A 154 -15.46 -1.10 9.33
N HIS A 155 -14.66 -0.59 8.40
CA HIS A 155 -14.39 -1.20 7.09
C HIS A 155 -12.94 -1.67 7.00
N CYS A 156 -12.43 -2.29 8.06
CA CYS A 156 -11.08 -2.82 8.07
C CYS A 156 -10.89 -3.84 6.94
N CYS A 157 -10.03 -3.52 5.97
CA CYS A 157 -9.72 -4.37 4.83
C CYS A 157 -8.99 -5.67 5.20
N ASN A 158 -8.64 -5.88 6.47
CA ASN A 158 -8.03 -7.11 6.99
C ASN A 158 -8.96 -7.86 7.95
N MET A 159 -10.15 -7.34 8.22
CA MET A 159 -11.14 -7.87 9.18
C MET A 159 -10.64 -8.00 10.62
N SER A 160 -9.47 -7.45 10.95
CA SER A 160 -8.82 -7.57 12.26
C SER A 160 -9.71 -7.30 13.47
N PRO A 161 -10.72 -6.40 13.43
CA PRO A 161 -11.64 -6.25 14.56
C PRO A 161 -12.42 -7.52 14.89
N TYR A 162 -12.70 -8.37 13.90
CA TYR A 162 -13.51 -9.60 14.02
C TYR A 162 -12.67 -10.87 14.17
N LEU A 163 -11.34 -10.78 13.98
CA LEU A 163 -10.46 -11.95 14.05
C LEU A 163 -10.06 -12.26 15.48
N ALA A 164 -9.90 -13.55 15.78
CA ALA A 164 -9.27 -13.99 17.01
C ALA A 164 -7.80 -13.56 17.08
N GLU A 165 -7.26 -13.45 18.29
CA GLU A 165 -5.85 -13.16 18.46
C GLU A 165 -5.01 -14.32 17.93
N ARG A 166 -4.16 -14.01 16.95
CA ARG A 166 -3.13 -14.91 16.44
C ARG A 166 -1.89 -14.11 16.08
N THR A 167 -0.74 -14.68 16.40
CA THR A 167 0.60 -14.14 16.12
C THR A 167 1.39 -15.26 15.48
N LEU A 168 1.93 -15.02 14.28
CA LEU A 168 2.82 -15.98 13.63
C LEU A 168 4.15 -16.00 14.35
N THR A 169 4.73 -17.18 14.53
CA THR A 169 6.09 -17.30 15.04
C THR A 169 7.11 -16.91 13.95
N VAL A 170 8.31 -16.51 14.37
CA VAL A 170 9.43 -16.26 13.43
C VAL A 170 9.68 -17.50 12.56
N ALA A 171 9.62 -18.71 13.13
CA ALA A 171 9.86 -19.95 12.41
C ALA A 171 8.80 -20.23 11.31
N GLU A 172 7.52 -19.96 11.60
CA GLU A 172 6.45 -20.05 10.58
C GLU A 172 6.69 -19.06 9.44
N ILE A 173 7.11 -17.84 9.77
CA ILE A 173 7.40 -16.79 8.78
C ILE A 173 8.61 -17.18 7.92
N GLU A 174 9.69 -17.65 8.53
CA GLU A 174 10.87 -18.14 7.82
C GLU A 174 10.53 -19.30 6.87
N ALA A 175 9.73 -20.26 7.34
CA ALA A 175 9.29 -21.38 6.51
C ALA A 175 8.51 -20.90 5.29
N MET A 176 7.53 -20.01 5.48
CA MET A 176 6.77 -19.42 4.39
C MET A 176 7.66 -18.62 3.44
N CYS A 177 8.55 -17.77 3.97
CA CYS A 177 9.46 -16.98 3.15
C CYS A 177 10.40 -17.87 2.32
N ARG A 178 10.93 -18.96 2.88
CA ARG A 178 11.74 -19.94 2.12
C ARG A 178 10.96 -20.55 0.97
N THR A 179 9.73 -21.02 1.22
CA THR A 179 8.87 -21.60 0.18
C THR A 179 8.58 -20.57 -0.91
N MET A 180 8.17 -19.36 -0.55
CA MET A 180 7.79 -18.35 -1.52
C MET A 180 9.00 -17.77 -2.28
N ALA A 181 10.17 -17.64 -1.64
CA ALA A 181 11.40 -17.15 -2.30
C ALA A 181 11.90 -18.06 -3.43
N ALA A 182 11.54 -19.36 -3.40
CA ALA A 182 11.85 -20.29 -4.47
C ALA A 182 11.03 -20.04 -5.74
N HIS A 183 9.84 -19.43 -5.61
CA HIS A 183 8.89 -19.28 -6.72
C HIS A 183 8.56 -17.83 -7.06
N LEU A 184 8.85 -16.88 -6.18
CA LEU A 184 8.55 -15.46 -6.36
C LEU A 184 9.80 -14.60 -6.27
N GLN A 185 9.83 -13.56 -7.12
CA GLN A 185 10.69 -12.40 -6.95
C GLN A 185 9.78 -11.22 -6.62
N VAL A 186 9.83 -10.74 -5.37
CA VAL A 186 8.90 -9.72 -4.89
C VAL A 186 9.57 -8.34 -4.98
N ASP A 187 8.93 -7.39 -5.65
CA ASP A 187 9.42 -6.02 -5.75
C ASP A 187 9.35 -5.30 -4.36
N VAL A 188 8.24 -5.46 -3.62
CA VAL A 188 8.09 -4.96 -2.23
C VAL A 188 7.44 -6.00 -1.32
N PHE A 189 8.16 -6.46 -0.29
CA PHE A 189 7.60 -7.29 0.76
C PHE A 189 6.94 -6.41 1.83
N LYS A 190 5.64 -6.57 2.01
CA LYS A 190 4.81 -5.75 2.89
C LYS A 190 4.51 -6.50 4.19
N ILE A 191 4.98 -5.97 5.30
CA ILE A 191 4.61 -6.44 6.63
C ILE A 191 3.36 -5.70 7.08
N MET A 192 2.31 -6.47 7.25
CA MET A 192 0.95 -6.05 7.54
C MET A 192 0.39 -6.99 8.63
N GLY A 193 -0.92 -6.94 8.84
CA GLY A 193 -1.64 -7.71 9.83
C GLY A 193 -2.75 -6.85 10.41
N GLY A 194 -3.25 -7.17 11.59
CA GLY A 194 -3.94 -6.17 12.39
C GLY A 194 -3.00 -5.01 12.68
N GLU A 195 -2.30 -5.00 13.81
CA GLU A 195 -1.23 -4.03 14.04
C GLU A 195 0.12 -4.74 14.19
N PRO A 196 1.02 -4.69 13.18
CA PRO A 196 2.30 -5.43 13.22
C PRO A 196 3.15 -5.13 14.44
N LEU A 197 3.10 -3.92 14.97
CA LEU A 197 3.86 -3.55 16.17
C LEU A 197 3.29 -4.17 17.46
N LEU A 198 2.26 -5.01 17.40
CA LEU A 198 1.85 -5.90 18.50
C LEU A 198 2.67 -7.20 18.54
N HIS A 199 3.37 -7.54 17.45
CA HIS A 199 4.21 -8.74 17.40
C HIS A 199 5.43 -8.59 18.36
N PRO A 200 5.63 -9.50 19.32
CA PRO A 200 6.66 -9.35 20.35
C PRO A 200 8.09 -9.43 19.81
N GLN A 201 8.28 -10.06 18.65
CA GLN A 201 9.59 -10.24 18.01
C GLN A 201 9.63 -9.58 16.61
N ILE A 202 8.99 -8.42 16.42
CA ILE A 202 8.88 -7.79 15.08
C ILE A 202 10.24 -7.52 14.43
N THR A 203 11.26 -7.17 15.21
CA THR A 203 12.63 -6.97 14.71
C THR A 203 13.22 -8.26 14.15
N GLU A 204 13.03 -9.40 14.83
CA GLU A 204 13.50 -10.69 14.32
C GLU A 204 12.73 -11.12 13.06
N VAL A 205 11.43 -10.79 12.97
CA VAL A 205 10.65 -11.00 11.74
C VAL A 205 11.26 -10.24 10.55
N LEU A 206 11.65 -8.98 10.74
CA LEU A 206 12.32 -8.19 9.70
C LEU A 206 13.62 -8.86 9.23
N HIS A 207 14.43 -9.35 10.17
CA HIS A 207 15.66 -10.07 9.85
C HIS A 207 15.39 -11.39 9.13
N ALA A 208 14.41 -12.17 9.58
CA ALA A 208 13.99 -13.42 8.93
C ALA A 208 13.58 -13.21 7.46
N ILE A 209 12.77 -12.18 7.19
CA ILE A 209 12.36 -11.83 5.83
C ILE A 209 13.58 -11.42 5.00
N ARG A 210 14.47 -10.57 5.55
CA ARG A 210 15.71 -10.14 4.87
C ARG A 210 16.59 -11.33 4.49
N ARG A 211 16.83 -12.25 5.43
CA ARG A 211 17.63 -13.46 5.22
C ARG A 211 17.07 -14.37 4.13
N SER A 212 15.75 -14.36 3.91
CA SER A 212 15.12 -15.20 2.89
C SER A 212 15.43 -14.76 1.45
N GLY A 213 15.85 -13.50 1.25
CA GLY A 213 16.12 -12.96 -0.08
C GLY A 213 14.90 -12.84 -1.00
N ILE A 214 13.67 -12.96 -0.47
CA ILE A 214 12.44 -12.90 -1.25
C ILE A 214 12.21 -11.52 -1.90
N SER A 215 12.70 -10.46 -1.25
CA SER A 215 12.60 -9.07 -1.72
C SER A 215 13.79 -8.27 -1.23
N GLU A 216 14.22 -7.30 -2.04
CA GLU A 216 15.20 -6.28 -1.66
C GLU A 216 14.61 -5.21 -0.76
N THR A 217 13.28 -5.00 -0.82
CA THR A 217 12.58 -3.91 -0.14
C THR A 217 11.56 -4.46 0.82
N ILE A 218 11.74 -4.18 2.10
CA ILE A 218 10.80 -4.52 3.18
C ILE A 218 10.10 -3.25 3.64
N ARG A 219 8.77 -3.22 3.48
CA ARG A 219 7.90 -2.13 3.93
C ARG A 219 7.00 -2.59 5.06
N LEU A 220 7.03 -1.90 6.19
CA LEU A 220 6.08 -2.14 7.28
C LEU A 220 4.93 -1.12 7.25
N PHE A 221 3.71 -1.59 7.48
CA PHE A 221 2.51 -0.75 7.62
C PHE A 221 2.04 -0.79 9.07
N THR A 222 1.80 0.38 9.66
CA THR A 222 1.36 0.51 11.06
C THR A 222 0.35 1.64 11.21
N ASN A 223 -0.51 1.58 12.24
CA ASN A 223 -1.30 2.73 12.69
C ASN A 223 -0.46 3.77 13.46
N GLY A 224 0.81 3.45 13.78
CA GLY A 224 1.80 4.35 14.36
C GLY A 224 1.67 4.58 15.88
N LEU A 225 0.63 4.04 16.53
CA LEU A 225 0.38 4.30 17.96
C LEU A 225 1.46 3.72 18.88
N ARG A 226 2.10 2.61 18.49
CA ARG A 226 3.19 1.96 19.24
C ARG A 226 4.59 2.26 18.72
N LEU A 227 4.71 3.03 17.64
CA LEU A 227 5.99 3.25 16.96
C LEU A 227 7.05 3.92 17.85
N HIS A 228 6.61 4.77 18.78
CA HIS A 228 7.49 5.45 19.75
C HIS A 228 8.25 4.50 20.69
N ALA A 229 7.82 3.25 20.80
CA ALA A 229 8.47 2.23 21.63
C ALA A 229 9.51 1.40 20.86
N MET A 230 9.71 1.63 19.56
CA MET A 230 10.63 0.84 18.74
C MET A 230 12.07 1.35 18.85
N ASP A 231 13.00 0.40 18.97
CA ASP A 231 14.43 0.64 19.19
C ASP A 231 15.24 0.80 17.89
N ASP A 232 16.54 1.08 18.03
CA ASP A 232 17.47 1.26 16.90
C ASP A 232 17.53 0.04 15.99
N ALA A 233 17.45 -1.17 16.55
CA ALA A 233 17.49 -2.41 15.79
C ALA A 233 16.28 -2.55 14.85
N PHE A 234 15.08 -2.19 15.32
CA PHE A 234 13.88 -2.15 14.48
C PHE A 234 14.05 -1.19 13.29
N TRP A 235 14.50 0.04 13.55
CA TRP A 235 14.66 1.05 12.49
C TRP A 235 15.76 0.69 11.49
N ALA A 236 16.86 0.10 11.95
CA ALA A 236 17.94 -0.37 11.09
C ALA A 236 17.55 -1.56 10.19
N ALA A 237 16.52 -2.32 10.58
CA ALA A 237 16.08 -3.50 9.83
C ALA A 237 15.03 -3.18 8.73
N LEU A 238 14.54 -1.94 8.65
CA LEU A 238 13.50 -1.49 7.72
C LEU A 238 14.06 -0.72 6.52
N ASP A 239 13.45 -0.90 5.35
CA ASP A 239 13.72 -0.03 4.20
C ASP A 239 12.68 1.09 4.13
N GLU A 240 11.42 0.73 4.38
CA GLU A 240 10.29 1.64 4.24
C GLU A 240 9.27 1.44 5.38
N LEU A 241 8.64 2.54 5.81
CA LEU A 241 7.60 2.52 6.83
C LEU A 241 6.41 3.37 6.36
N THR A 242 5.21 2.80 6.41
CA THR A 242 3.97 3.54 6.16
C THR A 242 3.15 3.64 7.45
N ILE A 243 2.87 4.86 7.87
CA ILE A 243 1.93 5.16 8.96
C ILE A 243 0.58 5.48 8.34
N SER A 244 -0.41 4.62 8.57
CA SER A 244 -1.82 4.94 8.32
C SER A 244 -2.33 5.82 9.46
N HIS A 245 -2.31 7.13 9.24
CA HIS A 245 -2.66 8.13 10.24
C HIS A 245 -4.18 8.37 10.25
N TYR A 246 -4.90 7.57 11.04
CA TYR A 246 -6.36 7.58 11.11
C TYR A 246 -6.92 8.79 11.84
N ALA A 247 -7.89 9.48 11.23
CA ALA A 247 -8.56 10.63 11.84
C ALA A 247 -9.26 10.29 13.17
N SER A 248 -9.78 9.07 13.32
CA SER A 248 -10.45 8.62 14.56
C SER A 248 -9.48 8.22 15.69
N ALA A 249 -8.20 8.07 15.39
CA ALA A 249 -7.16 7.66 16.34
C ALA A 249 -5.81 8.23 15.89
N PRO A 250 -5.65 9.57 15.91
CA PRO A 250 -4.47 10.22 15.37
C PRO A 250 -3.24 9.91 16.21
N VAL A 251 -2.09 9.80 15.55
CA VAL A 251 -0.79 9.71 16.20
C VAL A 251 -0.47 11.10 16.75
N ARG A 252 -0.02 11.19 18.00
CA ARG A 252 0.34 12.47 18.61
C ARG A 252 1.40 13.19 17.76
N PRO A 253 1.31 14.52 17.56
CA PRO A 253 2.28 15.27 16.75
C PRO A 253 3.74 15.06 17.18
N ALA A 254 4.00 15.01 18.49
CA ALA A 254 5.34 14.74 19.01
C ALA A 254 5.87 13.35 18.61
N HIS A 255 5.00 12.33 18.58
CA HIS A 255 5.40 10.98 18.15
C HIS A 255 5.63 10.91 16.63
N LEU A 256 4.85 11.66 15.83
CA LEU A 256 5.12 11.77 14.38
C LEU A 256 6.45 12.49 14.11
N ALA A 257 6.75 13.57 14.85
CA ALA A 257 8.02 14.26 14.75
C ALA A 257 9.21 13.34 15.12
N ALA A 258 9.07 12.57 16.20
CA ALA A 258 10.05 11.57 16.60
C ALA A 258 10.23 10.49 15.52
N ALA A 259 9.14 9.96 14.97
CA ALA A 259 9.19 8.97 13.89
C ALA A 259 9.91 9.50 12.63
N ARG A 260 9.68 10.77 12.25
CA ARG A 260 10.41 11.42 11.15
C ARG A 260 11.90 11.55 11.44
N ALA A 261 12.27 11.94 12.66
CA ALA A 261 13.67 12.04 13.08
C ALA A 261 14.38 10.68 13.02
N ARG A 262 13.70 9.61 13.49
CA ARG A 262 14.19 8.24 13.40
C ARG A 262 14.32 7.78 11.95
N ALA A 263 13.30 8.01 11.13
CA ALA A 263 13.36 7.66 9.71
C ALA A 263 14.55 8.30 8.99
N ARG A 264 14.86 9.58 9.27
CA ARG A 264 16.08 10.22 8.77
C ARG A 264 17.35 9.56 9.27
N ALA A 265 17.45 9.33 10.58
CA ALA A 265 18.66 8.76 11.20
C ALA A 265 19.03 7.36 10.66
N PHE A 266 18.03 6.57 10.23
CA PHE A 266 18.21 5.23 9.70
C PHE A 266 17.99 5.12 8.18
N ASP A 267 17.81 6.26 7.49
CA ASP A 267 17.45 6.34 6.06
C ASP A 267 16.26 5.44 5.66
N VAL A 268 15.24 5.39 6.53
CA VAL A 268 13.97 4.71 6.24
C VAL A 268 13.07 5.63 5.41
N VAL A 269 12.50 5.11 4.33
CA VAL A 269 11.50 5.83 3.54
C VAL A 269 10.19 5.87 4.33
N LEU A 270 9.90 7.02 4.93
CA LEU A 270 8.68 7.21 5.71
C LEU A 270 7.55 7.82 4.87
N ASN A 271 6.43 7.12 4.81
CA ASN A 271 5.17 7.63 4.27
C ASN A 271 4.15 7.78 5.39
N VAL A 272 3.69 9.00 5.67
CA VAL A 272 2.58 9.25 6.60
C VAL A 272 1.33 9.51 5.77
N LYS A 273 0.40 8.55 5.74
CA LYS A 273 -0.82 8.62 4.96
C LYS A 273 -1.97 9.08 5.87
N PRO A 274 -2.52 10.30 5.70
CA PRO A 274 -3.76 10.68 6.36
C PRO A 274 -4.89 9.75 5.89
N VAL A 275 -5.68 9.25 6.83
CA VAL A 275 -6.83 8.39 6.55
C VAL A 275 -8.07 8.99 7.19
N GLY A 276 -8.80 9.77 6.39
CA GLY A 276 -10.11 10.33 6.76
C GLY A 276 -11.28 9.48 6.31
N GLU A 277 -11.09 8.63 5.29
CA GLU A 277 -12.14 7.84 4.64
C GLU A 277 -11.67 6.41 4.35
N PHE A 278 -12.62 5.48 4.32
CA PHE A 278 -12.43 4.07 3.95
C PHE A 278 -13.38 3.70 2.82
N SER A 279 -12.87 2.86 1.91
CA SER A 279 -13.68 2.15 0.93
C SER A 279 -14.30 0.91 1.58
N GLU A 280 -15.59 0.70 1.40
CA GLU A 280 -16.27 -0.55 1.71
C GLU A 280 -15.86 -1.60 0.68
N VAL A 281 -14.87 -2.39 1.04
CA VAL A 281 -14.41 -3.49 0.20
C VAL A 281 -15.31 -4.71 0.34
N MET A 282 -15.85 -4.97 1.54
CA MET A 282 -16.70 -6.15 1.82
C MET A 282 -18.17 -5.78 1.77
N ARG A 283 -18.99 -6.64 1.17
CA ARG A 283 -20.46 -6.55 1.19
C ARG A 283 -21.03 -7.81 1.81
N LEU A 284 -22.00 -7.64 2.69
CA LEU A 284 -22.69 -8.76 3.33
C LEU A 284 -23.57 -9.54 2.34
N ALA A 285 -24.30 -8.82 1.49
CA ALA A 285 -25.18 -9.42 0.50
C ALA A 285 -24.36 -10.01 -0.66
N ARG A 286 -24.62 -11.28 -0.99
CA ARG A 286 -24.06 -11.96 -2.16
C ARG A 286 -24.44 -11.22 -3.45
N GLU A 287 -23.49 -11.04 -4.38
CA GLU A 287 -23.77 -10.58 -5.74
C GLU A 287 -24.30 -11.75 -6.60
N PRO A 288 -25.57 -11.70 -7.05
CA PRO A 288 -26.13 -12.74 -7.89
C PRO A 288 -25.64 -12.70 -9.34
N ASP A 289 -25.27 -11.52 -9.88
CA ASP A 289 -24.94 -11.38 -11.30
C ASP A 289 -23.47 -11.62 -11.61
N ASP A 290 -23.19 -12.66 -12.39
CA ASP A 290 -21.84 -13.07 -12.78
C ASP A 290 -21.13 -12.03 -13.66
N ALA A 291 -21.89 -11.29 -14.49
CA ALA A 291 -21.31 -10.21 -15.30
C ALA A 291 -20.79 -9.08 -14.41
N THR A 292 -21.54 -8.70 -13.38
CA THR A 292 -21.12 -7.72 -12.37
C THR A 292 -19.91 -8.19 -11.57
N VAL A 293 -19.88 -9.47 -11.17
CA VAL A 293 -18.72 -10.06 -10.47
C VAL A 293 -17.48 -10.07 -11.38
N GLY A 294 -17.63 -10.48 -12.64
CA GLY A 294 -16.57 -10.46 -13.66
C GLY A 294 -16.00 -9.06 -13.87
N ALA A 295 -16.87 -8.07 -14.06
CA ALA A 295 -16.46 -6.69 -14.24
C ALA A 295 -15.74 -6.12 -13.01
N THR A 296 -16.17 -6.50 -11.80
CA THR A 296 -15.51 -6.14 -10.54
C THR A 296 -14.15 -6.79 -10.43
N TYR A 297 -14.04 -8.08 -10.74
CA TYR A 297 -12.78 -8.83 -10.73
C TYR A 297 -11.76 -8.19 -11.67
N GLU A 298 -12.14 -7.88 -12.91
CA GLU A 298 -11.25 -7.31 -13.91
C GLU A 298 -10.65 -5.96 -13.50
N ARG A 299 -11.45 -5.09 -12.89
CA ARG A 299 -11.02 -3.76 -12.42
C ARG A 299 -10.27 -3.79 -11.08
N CYS A 300 -10.35 -4.89 -10.34
CA CYS A 300 -9.87 -4.95 -8.96
C CYS A 300 -8.33 -4.92 -8.87
N TRP A 301 -7.77 -3.76 -8.49
CA TRP A 301 -6.33 -3.61 -8.30
C TRP A 301 -5.77 -4.38 -7.09
N LEU A 302 -6.61 -4.73 -6.09
CA LEU A 302 -6.18 -5.46 -4.89
C LEU A 302 -5.60 -6.85 -5.23
N ARG A 303 -6.12 -7.51 -6.28
CA ARG A 303 -5.67 -8.85 -6.70
C ARG A 303 -4.21 -8.92 -7.18
N HIS A 304 -3.61 -7.76 -7.46
CA HIS A 304 -2.23 -7.64 -7.93
C HIS A 304 -1.28 -7.12 -6.84
N ARG A 305 -1.82 -6.61 -5.73
CA ARG A 305 -1.03 -5.92 -4.70
C ARG A 305 -1.16 -6.52 -3.30
N CYS A 306 -2.16 -7.37 -3.08
CA CYS A 306 -2.47 -7.96 -1.78
C CYS A 306 -2.30 -9.49 -1.80
N LEU A 307 -1.27 -9.95 -2.52
CA LEU A 307 -0.87 -11.36 -2.56
C LEU A 307 -0.44 -11.77 -1.15
N VAL A 308 -0.97 -12.86 -0.60
CA VAL A 308 -0.73 -13.24 0.80
C VAL A 308 -0.72 -14.74 0.97
N VAL A 309 0.09 -15.24 1.91
CA VAL A 309 -0.02 -16.61 2.39
C VAL A 309 -0.76 -16.64 3.72
N ARG A 310 -1.75 -17.53 3.83
CA ARG A 310 -2.46 -17.78 5.08
C ARG A 310 -2.86 -19.26 5.15
N ARG A 311 -2.66 -19.87 6.33
CA ARG A 311 -3.05 -21.27 6.60
C ARG A 311 -2.61 -22.27 5.50
N GLY A 312 -1.36 -22.16 5.05
CA GLY A 312 -0.79 -23.08 4.06
C GLY A 312 -1.30 -22.89 2.63
N LYS A 313 -2.00 -21.80 2.33
CA LYS A 313 -2.42 -21.43 0.97
C LYS A 313 -1.92 -20.05 0.58
N PHE A 314 -1.56 -19.89 -0.69
CA PHE A 314 -1.34 -18.62 -1.35
C PHE A 314 -2.64 -18.06 -1.92
N TYR A 315 -2.87 -16.76 -1.75
CA TYR A 315 -4.04 -16.05 -2.22
C TYR A 315 -3.61 -14.80 -2.99
N MET A 316 -4.35 -14.44 -4.03
CA MET A 316 -4.11 -13.20 -4.79
C MET A 316 -4.67 -11.96 -4.08
N CYS A 317 -5.51 -12.16 -3.08
CA CYS A 317 -6.15 -11.07 -2.34
C CYS A 317 -6.43 -11.49 -0.90
N THR A 318 -6.31 -10.55 0.04
CA THR A 318 -6.62 -10.77 1.45
C THR A 318 -8.07 -11.18 1.68
N ARG A 319 -9.04 -10.75 0.84
CA ARG A 319 -10.46 -11.11 1.03
C ARG A 319 -10.68 -12.62 0.95
N ALA A 320 -10.09 -13.25 -0.07
CA ALA A 320 -10.10 -14.70 -0.22
C ALA A 320 -9.40 -15.42 0.93
N ALA A 321 -8.28 -14.88 1.41
CA ALA A 321 -7.54 -15.44 2.54
C ALA A 321 -8.36 -15.49 3.85
N TYR A 322 -9.38 -14.66 3.96
CA TYR A 322 -10.24 -14.53 5.14
C TYR A 322 -11.70 -14.97 4.88
N ALA A 323 -11.97 -15.67 3.77
CA ALA A 323 -13.32 -16.07 3.40
C ALA A 323 -14.01 -16.90 4.51
N GLU A 324 -13.26 -17.76 5.20
CA GLU A 324 -13.81 -18.58 6.28
C GLU A 324 -14.40 -17.74 7.42
N GLU A 325 -13.61 -16.80 7.94
CA GLU A 325 -14.04 -15.90 9.02
C GLU A 325 -15.15 -14.98 8.55
N PHE A 326 -15.09 -14.50 7.31
CA PHE A 326 -16.15 -13.70 6.74
C PHE A 326 -17.49 -14.46 6.75
N HIS A 327 -17.53 -15.67 6.20
CA HIS A 327 -18.76 -16.44 6.12
C HIS A 327 -19.27 -16.88 7.50
N ARG A 328 -18.38 -17.23 8.41
CA ARG A 328 -18.75 -17.68 9.76
C ARG A 328 -19.19 -16.52 10.66
N ASP A 329 -18.37 -15.48 10.76
CA ASP A 329 -18.47 -14.47 11.81
C ASP A 329 -19.25 -13.22 11.37
N ILE A 330 -19.22 -12.90 10.07
CA ILE A 330 -19.88 -11.71 9.51
C ILE A 330 -21.17 -12.08 8.77
N ALA A 331 -21.13 -13.10 7.93
CA ALA A 331 -22.33 -13.59 7.23
C ALA A 331 -23.17 -14.57 8.07
N HIS A 332 -22.74 -14.88 9.31
CA HIS A 332 -23.44 -15.75 10.25
C HIS A 332 -23.89 -17.10 9.64
N GLY A 333 -23.09 -17.66 8.73
CA GLY A 333 -23.36 -18.93 8.07
C GLY A 333 -24.44 -18.89 6.97
N ALA A 334 -24.91 -17.71 6.55
CA ALA A 334 -25.99 -17.57 5.56
C ALA A 334 -25.67 -18.17 4.17
N TYR A 335 -24.39 -18.35 3.84
CA TYR A 335 -23.91 -18.78 2.53
C TYR A 335 -22.93 -19.96 2.65
N ALA A 336 -23.43 -21.12 3.10
CA ALA A 336 -22.60 -22.30 3.36
C ALA A 336 -21.91 -22.84 2.10
N ASP A 337 -22.62 -22.89 0.98
CA ASP A 337 -22.07 -23.39 -0.31
C ASP A 337 -20.97 -22.47 -0.82
N ASP A 338 -21.16 -21.13 -0.76
CA ASP A 338 -20.12 -20.18 -1.13
C ASP A 338 -18.91 -20.28 -0.19
N ARG A 339 -19.11 -20.56 1.11
CA ARG A 339 -18.01 -20.82 2.05
C ARG A 339 -17.20 -22.04 1.63
N GLU A 340 -17.86 -23.16 1.34
CA GLU A 340 -17.19 -24.40 0.92
C GLU A 340 -16.44 -24.19 -0.38
N ALA A 341 -17.09 -23.57 -1.38
CA ALA A 341 -16.49 -23.27 -2.67
C ALA A 341 -15.29 -22.33 -2.56
N ALA A 342 -15.36 -21.29 -1.72
CA ALA A 342 -14.23 -20.38 -1.47
C ALA A 342 -13.06 -21.10 -0.79
N LEU A 343 -13.34 -21.91 0.24
CA LEU A 343 -12.30 -22.68 0.93
C LEU A 343 -11.62 -23.69 0.02
N ALA A 344 -12.33 -24.25 -0.96
CA ALA A 344 -11.79 -25.17 -1.94
C ALA A 344 -11.00 -24.44 -3.06
N GLY A 345 -11.59 -23.39 -3.65
CA GLY A 345 -11.14 -22.83 -4.94
C GLY A 345 -10.44 -21.47 -4.88
N ASP A 346 -10.60 -20.70 -3.80
CA ASP A 346 -9.98 -19.38 -3.71
C ASP A 346 -8.57 -19.48 -3.14
N GLY A 347 -7.61 -20.01 -3.89
CA GLY A 347 -6.19 -20.02 -3.49
C GLY A 347 -5.45 -21.27 -3.95
N VAL A 348 -4.13 -21.25 -3.77
CA VAL A 348 -3.22 -22.34 -4.15
C VAL A 348 -2.59 -22.94 -2.89
N PRO A 349 -2.81 -24.23 -2.59
CA PRO A 349 -2.09 -24.94 -1.52
C PRO A 349 -0.57 -24.88 -1.74
N LEU A 350 0.18 -24.60 -0.68
CA LEU A 350 1.65 -24.51 -0.75
C LEU A 350 2.34 -25.87 -0.94
N ASP A 351 1.61 -26.97 -0.75
CA ASP A 351 2.03 -28.34 -1.01
C ASP A 351 1.61 -28.85 -2.40
N ALA A 352 1.14 -27.96 -3.29
CA ALA A 352 0.82 -28.31 -4.67
C ALA A 352 2.05 -28.94 -5.38
N PRO A 353 1.88 -30.06 -6.12
CA PRO A 353 3.00 -30.80 -6.72
C PRO A 353 3.93 -29.97 -7.61
N ASP A 354 3.37 -29.02 -8.37
CA ASP A 354 4.12 -27.96 -9.06
C ASP A 354 3.57 -26.61 -8.58
N LEU A 355 4.02 -26.20 -7.39
CA LEU A 355 3.60 -24.95 -6.77
C LEU A 355 3.83 -23.76 -7.70
N GLY A 356 4.98 -23.71 -8.38
CA GLY A 356 5.26 -22.64 -9.33
C GLY A 356 4.19 -22.56 -10.43
N ALA A 357 3.73 -23.71 -10.97
CA ALA A 357 2.80 -23.72 -12.11
C ALA A 357 1.40 -23.36 -11.65
N ALA A 358 1.02 -23.89 -10.49
CA ALA A 358 -0.22 -23.52 -9.84
C ALA A 358 -0.28 -22.01 -9.53
N LEU A 359 0.79 -21.43 -9.00
CA LEU A 359 0.87 -19.98 -8.76
C LEU A 359 0.75 -19.17 -10.05
N LEU A 360 1.47 -19.54 -11.11
CA LEU A 360 1.43 -18.82 -12.39
C LEU A 360 0.04 -18.88 -13.02
N ALA A 361 -0.60 -20.06 -13.03
CA ALA A 361 -1.94 -20.24 -13.54
C ALA A 361 -2.96 -19.44 -12.71
N TYR A 362 -2.86 -19.51 -11.38
CA TYR A 362 -3.76 -18.80 -10.49
C TYR A 362 -3.63 -17.27 -10.60
N LEU A 363 -2.41 -16.73 -10.72
CA LEU A 363 -2.19 -15.30 -10.90
C LEU A 363 -2.71 -14.77 -12.25
N ASN A 364 -2.79 -15.63 -13.27
CA ASN A 364 -3.26 -15.29 -14.62
C ASN A 364 -4.70 -15.73 -14.90
N ARG A 365 -5.43 -16.22 -13.89
CA ARG A 365 -6.81 -16.70 -14.08
C ARG A 365 -7.74 -15.58 -14.56
N ALA A 366 -8.65 -15.91 -15.47
CA ALA A 366 -9.67 -14.99 -15.96
C ALA A 366 -10.95 -15.06 -15.10
N GLU A 367 -11.22 -16.20 -14.47
CA GLU A 367 -12.43 -16.39 -13.68
C GLU A 367 -12.33 -15.70 -12.32
N PRO A 368 -13.37 -14.97 -11.88
CA PRO A 368 -13.43 -14.40 -10.55
C PRO A 368 -13.28 -15.44 -9.44
N LEU A 369 -12.84 -14.99 -8.26
CA LEU A 369 -12.87 -15.78 -7.04
C LEU A 369 -14.31 -15.90 -6.51
N VAL A 370 -14.62 -16.95 -5.76
CA VAL A 370 -15.92 -17.09 -5.07
C VAL A 370 -16.13 -15.90 -4.13
N SER A 371 -15.07 -15.51 -3.42
CA SER A 371 -15.04 -14.34 -2.53
C SER A 371 -15.33 -13.01 -3.24
N CYS A 372 -15.21 -12.93 -4.58
CA CYS A 372 -15.56 -11.73 -5.33
C CYS A 372 -17.06 -11.43 -5.27
N ARG A 373 -17.93 -12.42 -5.00
CA ARG A 373 -19.38 -12.20 -4.82
C ARG A 373 -19.72 -11.41 -3.56
N PHE A 374 -18.79 -11.32 -2.62
CA PHE A 374 -18.94 -10.65 -1.33
C PHE A 374 -18.03 -9.43 -1.22
N CYS A 375 -17.58 -8.90 -2.36
CA CYS A 375 -16.59 -7.84 -2.43
C CYS A 375 -16.97 -6.79 -3.49
N HIS A 376 -16.72 -5.51 -3.19
CA HIS A 376 -16.79 -4.43 -4.19
C HIS A 376 -15.48 -4.23 -4.97
N GLY A 377 -14.49 -5.09 -4.74
CA GLY A 377 -13.17 -4.97 -5.35
C GLY A 377 -12.40 -3.75 -4.83
N GLY A 378 -11.59 -3.15 -5.71
CA GLY A 378 -10.74 -2.01 -5.37
C GLY A 378 -11.44 -0.64 -5.41
N ASP A 379 -12.72 -0.61 -5.83
CA ASP A 379 -13.48 0.60 -6.18
C ASP A 379 -14.83 0.67 -5.44
N GLY A 380 -14.89 0.08 -4.23
CA GLY A 380 -16.11 0.12 -3.40
C GLY A 380 -16.44 1.52 -2.90
N PRO A 381 -17.70 1.75 -2.46
CA PRO A 381 -18.14 3.06 -1.99
C PRO A 381 -17.27 3.56 -0.84
N VAL A 382 -17.12 4.87 -0.72
CA VAL A 382 -16.27 5.50 0.31
C VAL A 382 -17.11 6.19 1.37
N ALA A 383 -16.64 6.19 2.61
CA ALA A 383 -17.19 7.01 3.68
C ALA A 383 -16.16 7.36 4.73
N ALA A 384 -16.52 8.28 5.62
CA ALA A 384 -15.70 8.70 6.74
C ALA A 384 -15.24 7.51 7.59
N HIS A 385 -13.96 7.53 7.97
CA HIS A 385 -13.36 6.53 8.81
C HIS A 385 -13.95 6.56 10.23
N THR A 386 -14.52 5.45 10.66
CA THR A 386 -15.10 5.28 12.01
C THR A 386 -14.58 4.01 12.68
N GLN A 387 -14.76 3.95 14.01
CA GLN A 387 -14.48 2.74 14.79
C GLN A 387 -15.77 2.10 15.30
N LEU A 388 -15.81 0.77 15.24
CA LEU A 388 -16.84 -0.07 15.80
C LEU A 388 -16.84 -0.01 17.33
N SER A 389 -18.03 -0.12 17.90
CA SER A 389 -18.16 -0.41 19.33
C SER A 389 -17.72 -1.84 19.61
N ARG A 390 -17.38 -2.13 20.88
CA ARG A 390 -17.13 -3.52 21.31
C ARG A 390 -18.36 -4.42 21.15
N ALA A 391 -19.56 -3.84 21.19
CA ALA A 391 -20.80 -4.58 20.96
C ALA A 391 -20.96 -4.96 19.48
N ASP A 392 -20.60 -4.08 18.55
CA ASP A 392 -20.64 -4.37 17.11
C ASP A 392 -19.65 -5.45 16.72
N VAL A 393 -18.42 -5.37 17.24
CA VAL A 393 -17.40 -6.40 17.03
C VAL A 393 -17.88 -7.75 17.54
N ARG A 394 -18.37 -7.83 18.79
CA ARG A 394 -18.85 -9.11 19.37
C ARG A 394 -20.05 -9.69 18.62
N ALA A 395 -20.85 -8.85 17.99
CA ALA A 395 -22.03 -9.26 17.23
C ALA A 395 -21.73 -9.52 15.75
N GLY A 396 -20.49 -9.37 15.28
CA GLY A 396 -20.15 -9.55 13.86
C GLY A 396 -20.79 -8.51 12.93
N ARG A 397 -21.21 -7.35 13.45
CA ARG A 397 -21.99 -6.37 12.68
C ARG A 397 -21.11 -5.60 11.70
N LEU A 398 -21.21 -5.96 10.42
CA LEU A 398 -20.75 -5.13 9.32
C LEU A 398 -21.84 -4.09 9.00
N HIS A 399 -21.60 -2.82 9.33
CA HIS A 399 -22.50 -1.72 8.98
C HIS A 399 -22.24 -1.31 7.53
N PRO A 400 -23.18 -1.51 6.58
CA PRO A 400 -22.97 -1.09 5.20
C PRO A 400 -22.78 0.42 5.11
N LEU A 401 -21.94 0.90 4.18
CA LEU A 401 -21.86 2.34 3.97
C LEU A 401 -23.16 2.83 3.35
N ARG A 402 -23.83 3.74 4.06
CA ARG A 402 -24.85 4.58 3.45
C ARG A 402 -24.11 5.55 2.54
N VAL A 403 -24.02 5.22 1.25
CA VAL A 403 -23.62 6.19 0.23
C VAL A 403 -24.58 7.36 0.38
N ARG A 404 -24.07 8.55 0.71
CA ARG A 404 -24.90 9.75 0.59
C ARG A 404 -25.25 9.85 -0.88
N GLU A 405 -26.52 9.66 -1.24
CA GLU A 405 -27.00 10.07 -2.55
C GLU A 405 -26.66 11.55 -2.67
N THR A 406 -25.71 11.87 -3.55
CA THR A 406 -25.29 13.23 -3.90
C THR A 406 -26.28 13.89 -4.81
#